data_AF-A0A4R1M1G7-F1
#
_entry.id   AF-A0A4R1M1G7-F1
#
_cell.length_a   1.000
_cell.length_b   1.000
_cell.length_c   1.000
_cell.angle_alpha   90.00
_cell.angle_beta   90.00
_cell.angle_gamma   90.00
#
_symmetry.space_group_name_H-M   'P 1'
#
loop_
_entity.id
_entity.type
_entity.pdbx_description
1 polymer ?
#
loop_
_entity_poly.entity_id
_entity_poly.type
_entity_poly.pdbx_seq_one_letter_code
_entity_poly.pdbx_strand_id
1 'polypeptide(L)'
;MKINNFIIGSVIGAVVPMIVYLLIQFNSGNFINNKPFALYGLAVLLNLLIMRYFFHFELTRSAQGVIFITFVITMALLFSGSFKIDM
;
A
#
# COMPACT_ATOMS: atom_id res chain seq x y z
N MET A 1 -8.80 -19.92 -14.43
CA MET A 1 -8.44 -18.65 -15.09
C MET A 1 -7.18 -18.11 -14.40
N LYS A 2 -5.99 -18.14 -15.03
CA LYS A 2 -4.78 -17.58 -14.42
C LYS A 2 -4.96 -16.06 -14.32
N ILE A 3 -5.04 -15.52 -13.10
CA ILE A 3 -5.20 -14.07 -12.83
C ILE A 3 -3.84 -13.39 -13.01
N ASN A 4 -3.32 -13.40 -14.24
CA ASN A 4 -2.03 -12.78 -14.61
C ASN A 4 -2.28 -11.48 -15.38
N ASN A 5 -2.94 -10.53 -14.73
CA ASN A 5 -3.27 -9.25 -15.33
C ASN A 5 -2.72 -8.11 -14.47
N PHE A 6 -1.94 -7.24 -15.10
CA PHE A 6 -1.30 -6.09 -14.46
C PHE A 6 -2.31 -5.19 -13.74
N ILE A 7 -3.48 -4.99 -14.37
CA ILE A 7 -4.57 -4.18 -13.81
C ILE A 7 -5.09 -4.80 -12.51
N ILE A 8 -5.27 -6.12 -12.48
CA ILE A 8 -5.79 -6.82 -11.29
C ILE A 8 -4.77 -6.75 -10.15
N GLY A 9 -3.49 -6.94 -10.45
CA GLY A 9 -2.43 -6.74 -9.47
C GLY A 9 -2.40 -5.30 -8.93
N SER A 10 -2.58 -4.30 -9.79
CA SER A 10 -2.62 -2.90 -9.39
C SER A 10 -3.81 -2.58 -8.49
N VAL A 11 -5.01 -3.10 -8.81
CA VAL A 11 -6.20 -2.92 -7.96
C VAL A 11 -5.98 -3.57 -6.59
N ILE A 12 -5.46 -4.80 -6.55
CA ILE A 12 -5.21 -5.52 -5.30
C ILE A 12 -4.14 -4.83 -4.45
N GLY A 13 -3.07 -4.32 -5.08
CA GLY A 13 -2.02 -3.56 -4.39
C GLY A 13 -2.51 -2.24 -3.79
N ALA A 14 -3.54 -1.62 -4.38
CA ALA A 14 -4.14 -0.38 -3.87
C ALA A 14 -5.10 -0.60 -2.68
N VAL A 15 -5.69 -1.81 -2.56
CA VAL A 15 -6.67 -2.12 -1.50
C VAL A 15 -6.03 -1.99 -0.10
N VAL A 16 -4.79 -2.47 0.08
CA VAL A 16 -4.10 -2.42 1.36
C VAL A 16 -3.87 -0.99 1.88
N PRO A 17 -3.20 -0.08 1.12
CA PRO A 17 -3.01 1.30 1.58
C PRO A 17 -4.34 2.04 1.75
N MET A 18 -5.36 1.74 0.93
CA MET A 18 -6.69 2.35 1.09
C MET A 18 -7.39 1.90 2.37
N ILE A 19 -7.30 0.62 2.74
CA ILE A 19 -7.81 0.10 4.02
C ILE A 19 -7.09 0.78 5.20
N VAL A 20 -5.77 0.92 5.14
CA VAL A 20 -4.99 1.58 6.21
C VAL A 20 -5.35 3.06 6.33
N TYR A 21 -5.50 3.76 5.21
CA TYR A 21 -5.93 5.16 5.20
C TYR A 21 -7.33 5.32 5.83
N LEU A 22 -8.29 4.47 5.45
CA LEU A 22 -9.63 4.47 6.04
C LEU A 22 -9.60 4.14 7.53
N LEU A 23 -8.79 3.17 7.96
CA LEU A 23 -8.62 2.82 9.38
C LEU A 23 -8.09 3.99 10.20
N ILE A 24 -7.11 4.74 9.67
CA ILE A 24 -6.57 5.95 10.31
C ILE A 24 -7.66 7.02 10.41
N GLN A 25 -8.40 7.26 9.32
CA GLN A 25 -9.40 8.32 9.26
C GLN A 25 -10.63 8.05 10.13
N PHE A 26 -11.07 6.79 10.23
CA PHE A 26 -12.19 6.40 11.11
C PHE A 26 -11.80 6.34 12.60
N ASN A 27 -10.53 6.14 12.94
CA ASN A 27 -10.05 6.02 14.32
C ASN A 27 -9.27 7.24 14.84
N SER A 28 -9.46 8.43 14.24
CA SER A 28 -8.85 9.68 14.72
C SER A 28 -9.13 10.02 16.19
N GLY A 29 -10.07 9.33 16.85
CA GLY A 29 -10.49 9.60 18.22
C GLY A 29 -9.54 9.15 19.34
N ASN A 30 -9.08 7.89 19.39
CA ASN A 30 -8.68 7.34 20.71
C ASN A 30 -7.43 6.44 20.81
N PHE A 31 -6.85 5.93 19.72
CA PHE A 31 -5.68 5.01 19.84
C PHE A 31 -4.66 5.10 18.70
N ILE A 32 -5.06 5.55 17.52
CA ILE A 32 -4.28 5.44 16.29
C ILE A 32 -3.41 6.68 16.01
N ASN A 33 -3.80 7.84 16.55
CA ASN A 33 -3.07 9.10 16.35
C ASN A 33 -1.66 9.11 16.97
N ASN A 34 -1.40 8.28 17.98
CA ASN A 34 -0.10 8.28 18.66
C ASN A 34 0.98 7.44 17.95
N LYS A 35 0.62 6.56 17.01
CA LYS A 35 1.60 5.73 16.28
C LYS A 35 1.24 5.55 14.79
N PRO A 36 1.13 6.64 14.01
CA PRO A 36 0.86 6.57 12.57
C PRO A 36 1.91 5.72 11.84
N PHE A 37 3.18 5.78 12.27
CA PHE A 37 4.27 4.97 11.72
C PHE A 37 4.04 3.45 11.79
N ALA A 38 3.41 2.94 12.85
CA ALA A 38 3.18 1.50 13.00
C ALA A 38 2.15 0.99 11.98
N LEU A 39 1.14 1.80 11.67
CA LEU A 39 0.11 1.48 10.68
C LEU A 39 0.64 1.55 9.25
N TYR A 40 1.48 2.55 8.94
CA TYR A 40 2.20 2.59 7.68
C TYR A 40 3.15 1.39 7.53
N GLY A 41 3.85 1.00 8.60
CA GLY A 41 4.67 -0.21 8.62
C GLY A 41 3.87 -1.49 8.34
N LEU A 42 2.67 -1.61 8.92
CA LEU A 42 1.73 -2.70 8.62
C LEU A 42 1.26 -2.69 7.16
N ALA A 43 0.99 -1.52 6.60
CA ALA A 43 0.63 -1.37 5.19
C ALA A 43 1.74 -1.91 4.27
N VAL A 44 2.99 -1.55 4.56
CA VAL A 44 4.17 -2.01 3.82
C VAL A 44 4.34 -3.53 3.96
N LEU A 45 4.19 -4.07 5.17
CA LEU A 45 4.27 -5.52 5.42
C LEU A 45 3.22 -6.30 4.64
N LEU A 46 1.96 -5.84 4.66
CA LEU A 46 0.89 -6.47 3.90
C LEU A 46 1.14 -6.39 2.39
N ASN A 47 1.68 -5.27 1.91
CA ASN A 47 2.04 -5.10 0.51
C ASN A 47 3.11 -6.10 0.06
N LEU A 48 4.16 -6.28 0.88
CA LEU A 48 5.20 -7.27 0.66
C LEU A 48 4.67 -8.71 0.72
N LEU A 49 3.71 -9.00 1.61
CA LEU A 49 3.11 -10.32 1.73
C LEU A 49 2.24 -10.67 0.52
N ILE A 50 1.48 -9.71 0.01
CA ILE A 50 0.74 -9.82 -1.25
C ILE A 50 1.70 -10.07 -2.41
N MET A 51 2.76 -9.26 -2.54
CA MET A 51 3.77 -9.45 -3.58
C MET A 51 4.36 -10.87 -3.51
N ARG A 52 4.73 -11.33 -2.31
CA ARG A 52 5.28 -12.68 -2.11
C ARG A 52 4.30 -13.77 -2.52
N TYR A 53 3.02 -13.61 -2.24
CA TYR A 53 1.97 -14.52 -2.72
C TYR A 53 1.92 -14.52 -4.26
N PHE A 54 1.83 -13.37 -4.92
CA PHE A 54 1.77 -13.29 -6.38
C PHE A 54 3.01 -13.89 -7.07
N PHE A 55 4.20 -13.72 -6.51
CA PHE A 55 5.41 -14.36 -7.02
C PHE A 55 5.39 -15.88 -6.86
N HIS A 56 4.84 -16.40 -5.75
CA HIS A 56 4.74 -17.83 -5.51
C HIS A 56 3.85 -18.55 -6.53
N PHE A 57 2.83 -17.86 -7.07
CA PHE A 57 1.92 -18.39 -8.10
C PHE A 57 2.36 -18.09 -9.54
N GLU A 58 3.60 -17.64 -9.77
CA GLU A 58 4.13 -17.24 -11.09
C GLU A 58 3.29 -16.15 -11.80
N LEU A 59 2.58 -15.32 -11.04
CA LEU A 59 1.70 -14.28 -11.55
C LEU A 59 2.50 -12.97 -11.77
N THR A 60 3.51 -13.04 -12.63
CA THR A 60 4.53 -11.99 -12.80
C THR A 60 3.94 -10.62 -13.14
N ARG A 61 2.91 -10.55 -14.00
CA ARG A 61 2.29 -9.27 -14.38
C ARG A 61 1.50 -8.66 -13.23
N SER A 62 0.81 -9.49 -12.45
CA SER A 62 0.06 -9.03 -11.29
C SER A 62 1.00 -8.52 -10.19
N ALA A 63 2.12 -9.24 -9.94
CA ALA A 63 3.16 -8.78 -9.01
C ALA A 63 3.76 -7.42 -9.43
N GLN A 64 4.05 -7.24 -10.72
CA GLN A 64 4.50 -5.95 -11.27
C GLN A 64 3.48 -4.83 -11.05
N GLY A 65 2.18 -5.12 -11.21
CA GLY A 65 1.10 -4.16 -10.93
C GLY A 65 1.05 -3.73 -9.47
N VAL A 66 1.19 -4.67 -8.54
CA VAL A 66 1.26 -4.38 -7.09
C VAL A 66 2.44 -3.46 -6.79
N ILE A 67 3.62 -3.76 -7.32
CA ILE A 67 4.82 -2.91 -7.08
C ILE A 67 4.61 -1.51 -7.66
N PHE A 68 4.11 -1.44 -8.91
CA PHE A 68 3.90 -0.16 -9.59
C PHE A 68 2.92 0.74 -8.84
N ILE A 69 1.75 0.22 -8.47
CA ILE A 69 0.75 1.05 -7.78
C ILE A 69 1.24 1.49 -6.40
N THR A 70 1.98 0.64 -5.71
CA THR A 70 2.55 0.96 -4.39
C THR A 70 3.58 2.06 -4.51
N PHE A 71 4.45 1.97 -5.51
CA PHE A 71 5.41 3.02 -5.82
C PHE A 71 4.71 4.35 -6.15
N VAL A 72 3.67 4.33 -6.98
CA VAL A 72 2.90 5.53 -7.34
C VAL A 72 2.21 6.15 -6.12
N ILE A 73 1.59 5.34 -5.25
CA ILE A 73 0.94 5.82 -4.02
C ILE A 73 1.97 6.41 -3.05
N THR A 74 3.11 5.73 -2.85
CA THR A 74 4.19 6.24 -2.00
C THR A 74 4.75 7.55 -2.55
N MET A 75 5.00 7.64 -3.86
CA MET A 75 5.39 8.90 -4.51
C MET A 75 4.33 9.98 -4.28
N ALA A 76 3.05 9.70 -4.53
CA ALA A 76 1.96 10.64 -4.31
C ALA A 76 1.89 11.11 -2.86
N LEU A 77 2.07 10.22 -1.88
CA LEU A 77 2.13 10.57 -0.45
C LEU A 77 3.34 11.44 -0.12
N LEU A 78 4.54 11.10 -0.63
CA LEU A 78 5.75 11.90 -0.43
C LEU A 78 5.58 13.31 -1.00
N PHE A 79 5.07 13.41 -2.23
CA PHE A 79 4.82 14.71 -2.87
C PHE A 79 3.65 15.47 -2.25
N SER A 80 2.65 14.79 -1.69
CA SER A 80 1.51 15.43 -1.02
C SER A 80 1.84 15.89 0.41
N GLY A 81 2.85 15.31 1.06
CA GLY A 81 3.10 15.46 2.50
C GLY A 81 4.45 16.06 2.89
N SER A 82 5.40 16.26 1.98
CA SER A 82 6.74 16.77 2.37
C SER A 82 7.39 17.63 1.29
N PHE A 83 7.14 18.95 1.37
CA PHE A 83 8.25 19.90 1.54
C PHE A 83 7.87 21.00 2.57
N LYS A 84 7.28 20.58 3.69
CA LYS A 84 7.34 21.30 4.97
C LYS A 84 8.02 20.39 5.98
N ILE A 85 9.29 20.11 5.72
CA ILE A 85 10.20 19.74 6.79
C ILE A 85 10.69 21.11 7.26
N ASP A 86 10.04 21.67 8.27
CA ASP A 86 10.55 22.86 8.94
C ASP A 86 11.93 22.49 9.50
N MET A 87 12.97 22.98 8.80
CA MET A 87 14.36 22.94 9.22
C MET A 87 14.68 24.18 10.04
#